data_AF-A0A2V9VUE0-F1
#
_entry.id   AF-A0A2V9VUE0-F1
#
_cell.length_a   1.000
_cell.length_b   1.000
_cell.length_c   1.000
_cell.angle_alpha   90.00
_cell.angle_beta   90.00
_cell.angle_gamma   90.00
#
_symmetry.space_group_name_H-M   'P 1'
#
loop_
_entity.id
_entity.type
_entity.pdbx_description
1 polymer ?
#
loop_
_entity_poly.entity_id
_entity_poly.type
_entity_poly.pdbx_seq_one_letter_code
_entity_poly.pdbx_strand_id
1 'polypeptide(L)'
;RGAVEYVTLADKADEAAHRFYERVRSPLLTDLYIDWGGLPVTDVYPQRLPDLFSGQPLVISGRFTQPASGKIRLKGTRAAGPFSREIPVTFSPSSPPFDALAGFWARRRIDDLMSQDWLGLQQGAMKPA
;
A
#
# COMPACT_ATOMS: atom_id res chain seq x y z
N ARG A 1 2.76 10.85 -7.07
CA ARG A 1 1.46 10.16 -7.16
C ARG A 1 1.20 9.93 -8.64
N GLY A 2 0.84 8.72 -9.07
CA GLY A 2 0.60 8.40 -10.47
C GLY A 2 0.40 6.90 -10.68
N ALA A 3 -0.33 6.53 -11.72
CA ALA A 3 -0.50 5.15 -12.17
C ALA A 3 0.04 5.05 -13.60
N VAL A 4 0.61 3.89 -13.95
CA VAL A 4 1.18 3.63 -15.28
C VAL A 4 0.48 2.41 -15.85
N GLU A 5 0.13 2.46 -17.13
CA GLU A 5 -0.33 1.32 -17.92
C GLU A 5 0.53 1.23 -19.17
N TYR A 6 1.16 0.07 -19.38
CA TYR A 6 1.99 -0.19 -20.55
C TYR A 6 1.13 -0.86 -21.61
N VAL A 7 1.16 -0.33 -22.84
CA VAL A 7 0.34 -0.80 -23.96
C VAL A 7 1.26 -1.29 -25.07
N THR A 8 1.03 -2.49 -25.58
CA THR A 8 1.80 -3.04 -26.72
C THR A 8 1.12 -2.75 -28.05
N LEU A 9 1.85 -2.85 -29.18
CA LEU A 9 1.31 -2.65 -30.53
C LEU A 9 0.15 -3.59 -30.90
N ALA A 10 0.02 -4.74 -30.23
CA ALA A 10 -1.07 -5.69 -30.43
C ALA A 10 -2.33 -5.31 -29.64
N ASP A 11 -2.21 -4.45 -28.62
CA ASP A 11 -3.32 -3.94 -27.84
C ASP A 11 -3.94 -2.73 -28.55
N LYS A 12 -5.26 -2.69 -28.64
CA LYS A 12 -5.95 -1.47 -29.13
C LYS A 12 -5.75 -0.36 -28.10
N ALA A 13 -4.90 0.60 -28.43
CA ALA A 13 -4.51 1.69 -27.53
C ALA A 13 -5.72 2.42 -26.91
N ASP A 14 -6.81 2.58 -27.65
CA ASP A 14 -8.05 3.20 -27.17
C ASP A 14 -8.72 2.42 -26.03
N GLU A 15 -8.74 1.09 -26.11
CA GLU A 15 -9.33 0.23 -25.08
C GLU A 15 -8.50 0.24 -23.79
N ALA A 16 -7.16 0.28 -23.91
CA ALA A 16 -6.27 0.42 -22.77
C ALA A 16 -6.39 1.81 -22.11
N ALA A 17 -6.46 2.87 -22.92
CA ALA A 17 -6.69 4.23 -22.42
C ALA A 17 -8.04 4.35 -21.69
N HIS A 18 -9.10 3.71 -22.19
CA HIS A 18 -10.40 3.71 -21.54
C HIS A 18 -10.39 2.96 -20.19
N ARG A 19 -9.77 1.78 -20.11
CA ARG A 19 -9.62 1.04 -18.84
C ARG A 19 -8.79 1.81 -17.82
N PHE A 20 -7.70 2.43 -18.27
CA PHE A 20 -6.88 3.29 -17.42
C PHE A 20 -7.73 4.44 -16.87
N TYR A 21 -8.44 5.16 -17.74
CA TYR A 21 -9.29 6.28 -17.37
C TYR A 21 -10.36 5.89 -16.35
N GLU A 22 -11.10 4.80 -16.59
CA GLU A 22 -12.12 4.32 -15.66
C GLU A 22 -11.55 3.94 -14.29
N ARG A 23 -10.32 3.42 -14.25
CA ARG A 23 -9.63 3.06 -13.00
C ARG A 23 -9.12 4.26 -12.22
N VAL A 24 -8.69 5.34 -12.88
CA VAL A 24 -8.04 6.49 -12.21
C VAL A 24 -8.96 7.70 -12.03
N ARG A 25 -10.13 7.75 -12.68
CA ARG A 25 -10.98 8.96 -12.71
C ARG A 25 -11.59 9.34 -11.37
N SER A 26 -11.79 8.39 -10.46
CA SER A 26 -12.47 8.65 -9.18
C SER A 26 -11.83 7.87 -8.02
N PRO A 27 -11.01 8.51 -7.17
CA PRO A 27 -10.58 7.88 -5.93
C PRO A 27 -11.79 7.67 -5.02
N LEU A 28 -11.91 6.45 -4.50
CA LEU A 28 -12.93 6.08 -3.50
C LEU A 28 -12.56 6.62 -2.11
N LEU A 29 -11.27 6.59 -1.77
CA LEU A 29 -10.75 7.16 -0.53
C LEU A 29 -9.39 7.83 -0.76
N THR A 30 -9.21 9.02 -0.20
CA THR A 30 -7.93 9.75 -0.15
C THR A 30 -7.45 9.91 1.28
N ASP A 31 -6.21 10.38 1.43
CA ASP A 31 -5.62 10.77 2.72
C ASP A 31 -5.70 9.64 3.76
N LEU A 32 -5.40 8.43 3.28
CA LEU A 32 -5.53 7.22 4.06
C LEU A 32 -4.54 7.22 5.23
N TYR A 33 -5.05 6.82 6.39
CA TYR A 33 -4.28 6.64 7.61
C TYR A 33 -4.75 5.38 8.34
N ILE A 34 -3.80 4.63 8.89
CA ILE A 34 -4.11 3.45 9.71
C ILE A 34 -3.70 3.74 11.14
N ASP A 35 -4.69 3.72 12.03
CA ASP A 35 -4.48 3.69 13.46
C ASP A 35 -4.43 2.22 13.90
N TRP A 36 -3.26 1.79 14.37
CA TRP A 36 -3.03 0.41 14.79
C TRP A 36 -3.57 0.11 16.19
N GLY A 37 -4.08 1.10 16.93
CA GLY A 37 -4.68 0.86 18.24
C GLY A 37 -3.73 0.24 19.27
N GLY A 38 -2.43 0.56 19.17
CA GLY A 38 -1.38 0.01 20.05
C GLY A 38 -0.94 -1.42 19.70
N LEU A 39 -1.45 -2.00 18.60
CA LEU A 39 -0.99 -3.30 18.13
C LEU A 39 0.50 -3.26 17.75
N PRO A 40 1.25 -4.35 18.00
CA PRO A 40 2.71 -4.40 17.87
C PRO A 40 3.16 -4.58 16.41
N VAL A 41 2.75 -3.67 15.52
CA VAL A 41 3.03 -3.70 14.08
C VAL A 41 4.16 -2.74 13.72
N THR A 42 5.08 -3.21 12.89
CA THR A 42 6.31 -2.54 12.45
C THR A 42 6.54 -2.82 10.96
N ASP A 43 7.49 -2.11 10.34
CA ASP A 43 7.89 -2.32 8.94
C ASP A 43 6.70 -2.37 7.97
N VAL A 44 5.82 -1.36 8.07
CA VAL A 44 4.62 -1.25 7.26
C VAL A 44 4.93 -0.64 5.90
N TYR A 45 4.47 -1.30 4.84
CA TYR A 45 4.64 -0.85 3.46
C TYR A 45 3.30 -0.84 2.70
N PRO A 46 3.08 0.15 1.83
CA PRO A 46 3.97 1.28 1.57
C PRO A 46 4.02 2.27 2.76
N GLN A 47 5.16 2.95 2.96
CA GLN A 47 5.34 3.92 4.05
C GLN A 47 4.40 5.12 3.93
N ARG A 48 4.02 5.48 2.70
CA ARG A 48 2.98 6.45 2.39
C ARG A 48 1.83 5.74 1.69
N LEU A 49 0.66 5.76 2.30
CA LEU A 49 -0.51 5.10 1.74
C LEU A 49 -1.00 5.87 0.50
N PRO A 50 -1.12 5.21 -0.67
CA PRO A 50 -1.70 5.83 -1.85
C PRO A 50 -3.22 5.94 -1.70
N ASP A 51 -3.83 6.78 -2.51
CA ASP A 51 -5.29 6.88 -2.60
C ASP A 51 -5.87 5.55 -3.13
N LEU A 52 -7.04 5.17 -2.62
CA LEU A 52 -7.75 3.95 -3.04
C LEU A 52 -8.69 4.30 -4.19
N PHE A 53 -8.51 3.66 -5.34
CA PHE A 53 -9.35 3.87 -6.53
C PHE A 53 -10.28 2.69 -6.80
N SER A 54 -11.36 2.94 -7.53
CA SER A 54 -12.24 1.87 -8.03
C SER A 54 -11.47 0.99 -9.02
N GLY A 55 -11.34 -0.29 -8.70
CA GLY A 55 -10.70 -1.28 -9.58
C GLY A 55 -9.24 -1.60 -9.27
N GLN A 56 -8.63 -1.00 -8.24
CA GLN A 56 -7.30 -1.39 -7.78
C GLN A 56 -7.27 -1.62 -6.27
N PRO A 57 -6.94 -2.84 -5.79
CA PRO A 57 -6.83 -3.10 -4.36
C PRO A 57 -5.61 -2.36 -3.78
N LEU A 58 -5.80 -1.73 -2.62
CA LEU A 58 -4.69 -1.28 -1.78
C LEU A 58 -4.22 -2.42 -0.89
N VAL A 59 -3.02 -2.93 -1.17
CA VAL A 59 -2.37 -3.97 -0.35
C VAL A 59 -1.33 -3.33 0.56
N ILE A 60 -1.57 -3.45 1.86
CA ILE A 60 -0.66 -3.03 2.94
C ILE A 60 -0.07 -4.27 3.58
N SER A 61 1.25 -4.28 3.75
CA SER A 61 1.99 -5.36 4.39
C SER A 61 2.76 -4.81 5.58
N GLY A 62 2.83 -5.55 6.67
CA GLY A 62 3.59 -5.17 7.86
C GLY A 62 4.00 -6.40 8.66
N ARG A 63 4.93 -6.20 9.60
CA ARG A 63 5.42 -7.24 10.50
C ARG A 63 4.90 -7.00 11.91
N PHE A 64 4.35 -8.02 12.56
CA PHE A 64 4.06 -7.94 13.99
C PHE A 64 5.20 -8.56 14.82
N THR A 65 5.51 -7.98 15.97
CA THR A 65 6.62 -8.44 16.83
C THR A 65 6.21 -9.45 17.89
N GLN A 66 4.93 -9.50 18.23
CA GLN A 66 4.36 -10.46 19.18
C GLN A 66 2.89 -10.77 18.84
N PRO A 67 2.37 -11.95 19.24
CA PRO A 67 0.96 -12.28 19.07
C PRO A 67 0.06 -11.26 19.74
N ALA A 68 -1.01 -10.85 19.07
CA ALA A 68 -1.96 -9.86 19.59
C ALA A 68 -3.28 -9.94 18.84
N SER A 69 -4.37 -9.57 19.50
CA SER A 69 -5.68 -9.39 18.88
C SER A 69 -6.24 -8.03 19.24
N GLY A 70 -6.94 -7.41 18.30
CA GLY A 70 -7.49 -6.08 18.53
C GLY A 70 -8.22 -5.56 17.30
N LYS A 71 -8.34 -4.23 17.22
CA LYS A 71 -8.96 -3.56 16.08
C LYS A 71 -7.99 -2.53 15.53
N ILE A 72 -7.79 -2.55 14.22
CA ILE A 72 -7.20 -1.43 13.50
C ILE A 72 -8.31 -0.50 13.03
N ARG A 73 -8.02 0.80 12.93
CA ARG A 73 -8.95 1.79 12.40
C ARG A 73 -8.36 2.44 11.15
N LEU A 74 -8.96 2.12 10.01
CA LEU A 74 -8.66 2.78 8.73
C LEU A 74 -9.45 4.08 8.66
N LYS A 75 -8.74 5.20 8.48
CA LYS A 75 -9.29 6.54 8.29
C LYS A 75 -8.95 7.05 6.89
N GLY A 76 -9.74 8.00 6.41
CA GLY A 76 -9.48 8.73 5.17
C GLY A 76 -10.62 9.68 4.84
N THR A 77 -10.65 10.15 3.60
CA THR A 77 -11.67 11.06 3.09
C THR A 77 -12.34 10.43 1.86
N ARG A 78 -13.68 10.42 1.84
CA ARG A 78 -14.50 10.08 0.67
C ARG A 78 -15.19 11.34 0.16
N ALA A 79 -15.79 11.28 -1.03
CA ALA A 79 -16.56 12.39 -1.59
C ALA A 79 -17.64 12.93 -0.63
N ALA A 80 -18.25 12.07 0.18
CA ALA A 80 -19.27 12.43 1.17
C ALA A 80 -18.72 12.93 2.52
N GLY A 81 -17.39 13.13 2.65
CA GLY A 81 -16.75 13.59 3.89
C GLY A 81 -15.84 12.55 4.54
N PRO A 82 -15.56 12.68 5.86
CA PRO A 82 -14.62 11.79 6.54
C PRO A 82 -15.10 10.33 6.55
N PHE A 83 -14.14 9.42 6.45
CA PHE A 83 -14.33 7.98 6.50
C PHE A 83 -13.53 7.37 7.65
N SER A 84 -14.16 6.45 8.38
CA SER A 84 -13.51 5.66 9.43
C SER A 84 -14.13 4.27 9.46
N ARG A 85 -13.28 3.23 9.47
CA ARG A 85 -13.70 1.83 9.57
C ARG A 85 -12.81 1.08 10.54
N GLU A 86 -13.44 0.39 11.49
CA GLU A 86 -12.75 -0.56 12.37
C GLU A 86 -12.70 -1.93 11.71
N ILE A 87 -11.55 -2.59 11.82
CA ILE A 87 -11.31 -3.93 11.29
C ILE A 87 -10.70 -4.78 12.41
N PRO A 88 -11.39 -5.82 12.89
CA PRO A 88 -10.81 -6.73 13.87
C PRO A 88 -9.69 -7.56 13.22
N VAL A 89 -8.58 -7.72 13.93
CA VAL A 89 -7.41 -8.48 13.48
C VAL A 89 -6.90 -9.37 14.61
N THR A 90 -6.35 -10.52 14.23
CA THR A 90 -5.69 -11.47 15.13
C THR A 90 -4.35 -11.87 14.53
N PHE A 91 -3.26 -11.62 15.24
CA PHE A 91 -1.91 -12.01 14.87
C PHE A 91 -1.54 -13.27 15.67
N SER A 92 -1.50 -14.41 15.01
CA SER A 92 -1.12 -15.69 15.61
C SER A 92 0.23 -16.17 15.07
N PRO A 93 1.12 -16.71 15.91
CA PRO A 93 2.36 -17.34 15.46
C PRO A 93 2.11 -18.70 14.77
N SER A 94 0.91 -19.26 14.90
CA SER A 94 0.57 -20.62 14.45
C SER A 94 -0.08 -20.68 13.06
N SER A 95 -0.05 -19.60 12.27
CA SER A 95 -0.42 -19.76 10.86
C SER A 95 0.63 -20.65 10.19
N PRO A 96 0.24 -21.56 9.27
CA PRO A 96 1.21 -22.25 8.42
C PRO A 96 2.16 -21.18 7.88
N PRO A 97 3.49 -21.41 7.86
CA PRO A 97 4.40 -20.45 7.28
C PRO A 97 4.00 -20.26 5.82
N PHE A 98 3.25 -19.18 5.56
CA PHE A 98 3.08 -18.68 4.22
C PHE A 98 4.42 -18.05 3.87
N ASP A 99 5.43 -18.87 3.54
CA ASP A 99 6.79 -18.42 3.20
C ASP A 99 6.76 -17.32 2.11
N ALA A 100 5.75 -17.38 1.24
CA ALA A 100 5.46 -16.36 0.24
C ALA A 100 5.17 -14.95 0.83
N LEU A 101 4.58 -14.83 2.03
CA LEU A 101 4.32 -13.54 2.68
C LEU A 101 5.62 -12.85 3.13
N ALA A 102 6.58 -13.62 3.64
CA ALA A 102 7.89 -13.09 4.00
C ALA A 102 8.63 -12.56 2.76
N GLY A 103 8.60 -13.33 1.66
CA GLY A 103 9.13 -12.88 0.37
C GLY A 103 8.44 -11.63 -0.19
N PHE A 104 7.11 -11.56 -0.10
CA PHE A 104 6.33 -10.39 -0.52
C PHE A 104 6.70 -9.14 0.28
N TRP A 105 6.79 -9.26 1.61
CA TRP A 105 7.22 -8.15 2.48
C TRP A 105 8.65 -7.70 2.16
N ALA A 106 9.57 -8.65 1.97
CA ALA A 106 10.97 -8.34 1.68
C ALA A 106 11.09 -7.56 0.37
N ARG A 107 10.33 -7.96 -0.66
CA ARG A 107 10.29 -7.24 -1.95
C ARG A 107 9.78 -5.82 -1.78
N ARG A 108 8.68 -5.61 -1.03
CA ARG A 108 8.16 -4.28 -0.72
C ARG A 108 9.17 -3.40 0.01
N ARG A 109 9.93 -3.95 0.96
CA ARG A 109 11.01 -3.24 1.65
C ARG A 109 12.14 -2.84 0.71
N ILE A 110 12.57 -3.76 -0.16
CA ILE A 110 13.61 -3.48 -1.16
C ILE A 110 13.15 -2.36 -2.11
N ASP A 111 11.93 -2.45 -2.64
CA ASP A 111 11.37 -1.44 -3.55
C ASP A 111 11.34 -0.05 -2.88
N ASP A 112 10.96 0.01 -1.60
CA ASP A 112 10.95 1.24 -0.81
C ASP A 112 12.36 1.81 -0.61
N LEU A 113 13.32 0.98 -0.19
CA LEU A 113 14.73 1.37 -0.03
C LEU A 113 15.34 1.88 -1.34
N MET A 114 15.10 1.19 -2.45
CA MET A 114 15.56 1.61 -3.77
C MET A 114 14.94 2.96 -4.17
N SER A 115 13.65 3.19 -3.87
CA SER A 115 13.00 4.46 -4.18
C SER A 115 13.59 5.64 -3.38
N GLN A 116 13.98 5.40 -2.11
CA GLN A 116 14.61 6.40 -1.26
C GLN A 116 16.02 6.73 -1.74
N ASP A 117 16.79 5.73 -2.16
CA ASP A 117 18.15 5.91 -2.69
C ASP A 117 18.15 6.78 -3.95
N TRP A 118 17.24 6.50 -4.90
CA TRP A 118 17.05 7.32 -6.09
C TRP A 118 16.69 8.78 -5.78
N LEU A 119 15.80 9.01 -4.80
CA LEU A 119 15.45 10.36 -4.35
C LEU A 119 16.64 11.06 -3.66
N GLY A 120 17.42 10.33 -2.87
CA GLY A 120 18.62 10.82 -2.20
C GLY A 120 19.73 11.22 -3.18
N LEU A 121 19.93 10.45 -4.25
CA LEU A 121 20.85 10.76 -5.35
C LEU A 121 20.50 12.08 -6.05
N GLN A 122 19.20 12.32 -6.32
CA GLN A 122 18.75 13.57 -6.95
C GLN A 122 18.92 14.80 -6.06
N GLN A 123 18.95 14.62 -4.73
CA GLN A 123 19.05 15.70 -3.74
C GLN A 123 20.46 15.85 -3.16
N GLY A 124 21.43 15.02 -3.59
CA GLY A 124 22.79 15.00 -3.04
C GLY A 124 22.88 14.53 -1.59
N ALA A 125 21.85 13.86 -1.07
CA ALA A 125 21.69 13.47 0.33
C ALA A 125 21.54 11.94 0.48
N MET A 126 22.50 11.20 -0.08
CA MET A 126 22.62 9.75 0.09
C MET A 126 22.71 9.38 1.58
N LYS A 127 21.85 8.48 2.05
CA LYS A 127 22.02 7.85 3.36
C LYS A 127 22.79 6.54 3.18
N PRO A 128 23.96 6.36 3.81
CA PRO A 128 24.65 5.07 3.77
C PRO A 128 23.82 4.01 4.51
N ALA A 129 23.94 2.78 4.03
CA ALA A 129 23.26 1.59 4.53
C ALA A 129 23.66 1.21 5.96
#